data_AF-A0A3S1CNS8-F1
#
_entry.id   AF-A0A3S1CNS8-F1
#
_cell.length_a   1.000
_cell.length_b   1.000
_cell.length_c   1.000
_cell.angle_alpha   90.00
_cell.angle_beta   90.00
_cell.angle_gamma   90.00
#
_symmetry.space_group_name_H-M   'P 1'
#
loop_
_entity.id
_entity.type
_entity.pdbx_description
1 polymer ?
#
loop_
_entity_poly.entity_id
_entity_poly.type
_entity_poly.pdbx_seq_one_letter_code
_entity_poly.pdbx_strand_id
1 'polypeptide(L)'
;MPEYSSFIRSVRIRYISGLLIFALASAGIVIALDRVNSFRRDIDALSSNLVIFTRDLRNATSFAETTGTAWRAETRDALTTSARGHSERLTGEIETLTAQLAAIKPRLSIKTVNELQSASVNGDLFWSPRDMVRNFNLMSMAQKVDEWSYREIRNQNDLFAQPMLVRVRTAMDDERHLADASSDRLLLWASGILFAA
;
A
#
# COMPACT_ATOMS: atom_id res chain seq x y z
N MET A 1 22.25 -32.41 -57.62
CA MET A 1 21.21 -31.46 -57.18
C MET A 1 21.62 -30.75 -55.87
N PRO A 2 22.61 -29.83 -55.89
CA PRO A 2 23.05 -29.11 -54.68
C PRO A 2 22.08 -28.03 -54.21
N GLU A 3 21.27 -27.47 -55.13
CA GLU A 3 20.38 -26.34 -54.88
C GLU A 3 19.18 -26.66 -53.98
N TYR A 4 18.75 -27.93 -53.94
CA TYR A 4 17.70 -28.38 -53.04
C TYR A 4 18.14 -28.35 -51.56
N SER A 5 19.42 -28.58 -51.29
CA SER A 5 19.99 -28.56 -49.93
C SER A 5 20.06 -27.14 -49.37
N SER A 6 20.48 -26.16 -50.19
CA SER A 6 20.53 -24.75 -49.80
C SER A 6 19.14 -24.15 -49.60
N PHE A 7 18.17 -24.52 -50.45
CA PHE A 7 16.77 -24.10 -50.31
C PHE A 7 16.15 -24.58 -48.99
N ILE A 8 16.20 -25.88 -48.69
CA ILE A 8 15.66 -26.46 -47.45
C ILE A 8 16.34 -25.85 -46.21
N ARG A 9 17.66 -25.62 -46.26
CA ARG A 9 18.40 -24.97 -45.17
C ARG A 9 17.94 -23.52 -44.96
N SER A 10 17.68 -22.77 -46.02
CA SER A 10 17.20 -21.38 -45.94
C SER A 10 15.79 -21.28 -45.34
N VAL A 11 14.89 -22.18 -45.75
CA VAL A 11 13.52 -22.27 -45.21
C VAL A 11 13.58 -22.63 -43.74
N ARG A 12 14.38 -23.64 -43.36
CA ARG A 12 14.55 -24.04 -41.96
C ARG A 12 15.11 -22.91 -41.10
N ILE A 13 16.12 -22.18 -41.59
CA ILE A 13 16.67 -21.04 -40.86
C ILE A 13 15.61 -19.94 -40.69
N ARG A 14 14.87 -19.56 -41.74
CA ARG A 14 13.79 -18.55 -41.61
C ARG A 14 12.70 -18.97 -40.63
N TYR A 15 12.25 -20.23 -40.69
CA TYR A 15 11.24 -20.74 -39.77
C TYR A 15 11.73 -20.78 -38.32
N ILE A 16 12.95 -21.28 -38.08
CA ILE A 16 13.52 -21.34 -36.72
C ILE A 16 13.79 -19.93 -36.19
N SER A 17 14.32 -19.03 -37.01
CA SER A 17 14.53 -17.63 -36.64
C SER A 17 13.21 -16.92 -36.32
N GLY A 18 12.18 -17.13 -37.13
CA GLY A 18 10.84 -16.59 -36.87
C GLY A 18 10.23 -17.11 -35.57
N LEU A 19 10.31 -18.43 -35.34
CA LEU A 19 9.87 -19.05 -34.08
C LEU A 19 10.65 -18.53 -32.87
N LEU A 20 11.95 -18.29 -33.01
CA LEU A 20 12.79 -17.77 -31.93
C LEU A 20 12.44 -16.31 -31.61
N ILE A 21 12.23 -15.47 -32.63
CA ILE A 21 11.77 -14.08 -32.44
C ILE A 21 10.41 -14.05 -31.76
N PHE A 22 9.48 -14.89 -32.21
CA PHE A 22 8.15 -15.02 -31.61
C PHE A 22 8.22 -15.45 -30.14
N ALA A 23 9.04 -16.47 -29.83
CA ALA A 23 9.23 -16.95 -28.48
C ALA A 23 9.83 -15.88 -27.56
N LEU A 24 10.86 -15.14 -28.03
CA LEU A 24 11.46 -14.04 -27.27
C LEU A 24 10.48 -12.88 -27.04
N ALA A 25 9.71 -12.50 -28.06
CA ALA A 25 8.70 -11.45 -27.94
C ALA A 25 7.62 -11.84 -26.93
N SER A 26 7.11 -13.06 -27.02
CA SER A 26 6.10 -13.59 -26.10
C SER A 26 6.62 -13.67 -24.66
N ALA A 27 7.83 -14.18 -24.45
CA ALA A 27 8.46 -14.23 -23.14
C ALA A 27 8.65 -12.82 -22.54
N GLY A 28 9.10 -11.85 -23.36
CA GLY A 28 9.25 -10.46 -22.94
C GLY A 28 7.92 -9.82 -22.51
N ILE A 29 6.85 -10.06 -23.26
CA ILE A 29 5.49 -9.58 -22.93
C ILE A 29 5.01 -10.17 -21.60
N VAL A 30 5.16 -11.49 -21.42
CA VAL A 30 4.75 -12.17 -20.16
C VAL A 30 5.48 -11.60 -18.96
N ILE A 31 6.80 -11.40 -19.06
CA ILE A 31 7.62 -10.80 -17.98
C ILE A 31 7.16 -9.36 -17.68
N ALA A 32 6.86 -8.57 -18.71
CA ALA A 32 6.39 -7.20 -18.53
C ALA A 32 5.02 -7.15 -17.84
N LEU A 33 4.08 -8.01 -18.26
CA LEU A 33 2.76 -8.11 -17.65
C LEU A 33 2.83 -8.59 -16.20
N ASP A 34 3.69 -9.56 -15.87
CA ASP A 34 3.84 -10.03 -14.48
C ASP A 34 4.41 -8.93 -13.56
N ARG A 35 5.33 -8.10 -14.06
CA ARG A 35 5.82 -6.93 -13.32
C ARG A 35 4.72 -5.91 -13.04
N VAL A 36 3.85 -5.62 -14.00
CA VAL A 36 2.73 -4.69 -13.80
C VAL A 36 1.69 -5.29 -12.86
N ASN A 37 1.36 -6.57 -13.02
CA ASN A 37 0.39 -7.26 -12.18
C ASN A 37 0.87 -7.39 -10.73
N SER A 38 2.15 -7.67 -10.50
CA SER A 38 2.71 -7.69 -9.14
C SER A 38 2.61 -6.31 -8.49
N PHE A 39 2.97 -5.24 -9.20
CA PHE A 39 2.84 -3.87 -8.68
C PHE A 39 1.40 -3.54 -8.28
N ARG A 40 0.45 -3.87 -9.15
CA ARG A 40 -0.97 -3.66 -8.90
C ARG A 40 -1.43 -4.41 -7.65
N ARG A 41 -1.04 -5.68 -7.50
CA ARG A 41 -1.35 -6.47 -6.30
C ARG A 41 -0.79 -5.83 -5.04
N ASP A 42 0.44 -5.30 -5.10
CA ASP A 42 1.07 -4.64 -3.96
C ASP A 42 0.33 -3.34 -3.56
N ILE A 43 -0.10 -2.53 -4.55
CA ILE A 43 -0.94 -1.35 -4.31
C ILE A 43 -2.29 -1.75 -3.70
N ASP A 44 -2.93 -2.79 -4.24
CA ASP A 44 -4.24 -3.26 -3.76
C ASP A 44 -4.17 -3.75 -2.30
N ALA A 45 -3.10 -4.47 -1.97
CA ALA A 45 -2.83 -4.91 -0.60
C ALA A 45 -2.61 -3.72 0.35
N LEU A 46 -1.83 -2.72 -0.07
CA LEU A 46 -1.62 -1.50 0.71
C LEU A 46 -2.92 -0.73 0.91
N SER A 47 -3.70 -0.50 -0.15
CA SER A 47 -4.98 0.20 -0.09
C SER A 47 -5.99 -0.51 0.83
N SER A 48 -6.04 -1.84 0.78
CA SER A 48 -6.89 -2.64 1.68
C SER A 48 -6.48 -2.45 3.15
N ASN A 49 -5.18 -2.55 3.45
CA ASN A 49 -4.67 -2.37 4.80
C ASN A 49 -4.85 -0.94 5.31
N LEU A 50 -4.73 0.07 4.45
CA LEU A 50 -5.02 1.47 4.80
C LEU A 50 -6.48 1.66 5.22
N VAL A 51 -7.43 0.97 4.57
CA VAL A 51 -8.86 1.04 4.96
C VAL A 51 -9.07 0.41 6.34
N ILE A 52 -8.45 -0.74 6.60
CA ILE A 52 -8.50 -1.41 7.91
C ILE A 52 -7.93 -0.47 8.98
N PHE A 53 -6.71 0.03 8.77
CA PHE A 53 -6.04 0.96 9.68
C PHE A 53 -6.87 2.22 9.95
N THR A 54 -7.47 2.81 8.92
CA THR A 54 -8.32 4.01 9.06
C THR A 54 -9.54 3.75 9.94
N ARG A 55 -10.20 2.59 9.75
CA ARG A 55 -11.31 2.15 10.61
C ARG A 55 -10.84 1.94 12.04
N ASP A 56 -9.67 1.38 12.19
CA ASP A 56 -9.10 1.00 13.47
C ASP A 56 -8.62 2.17 14.32
N LEU A 57 -8.14 3.24 13.68
CA LEU A 57 -7.93 4.54 14.30
C LEU A 57 -9.25 5.17 14.79
N ARG A 58 -10.34 5.05 14.03
CA ARG A 58 -11.67 5.52 14.48
C ARG A 58 -12.17 4.71 15.68
N ASN A 59 -12.02 3.39 15.63
CA ASN A 59 -12.38 2.50 16.74
C ASN A 59 -11.59 2.85 18.00
N ALA A 60 -10.28 3.07 17.87
CA ALA A 60 -9.43 3.50 18.98
C ALA A 60 -9.87 4.86 19.54
N THR A 61 -10.17 5.83 18.67
CA THR A 61 -10.65 7.16 19.08
C THR A 61 -11.97 7.07 19.85
N SER A 62 -12.94 6.29 19.35
CA SER A 62 -14.22 6.05 20.04
C SER A 62 -14.03 5.37 21.40
N PHE A 63 -13.10 4.42 21.48
CA PHE A 63 -12.71 3.81 22.76
C PHE A 63 -12.14 4.86 23.73
N ALA A 64 -11.25 5.75 23.28
CA ALA A 64 -10.70 6.80 24.14
C ALA A 64 -11.79 7.75 24.67
N GLU A 65 -12.74 8.15 23.80
CA GLU A 65 -13.87 9.02 24.19
C GLU A 65 -14.77 8.37 25.24
N THR A 66 -15.15 7.12 25.03
CA THR A 66 -16.03 6.39 25.97
C THR A 66 -15.32 6.12 27.29
N THR A 67 -14.01 5.85 27.25
CA THR A 67 -13.23 5.56 28.45
C THR A 67 -13.18 6.74 29.43
N GLY A 68 -13.16 7.99 28.94
CA GLY A 68 -13.12 9.17 29.81
C GLY A 68 -14.30 9.24 30.79
N THR A 69 -15.47 8.72 30.39
CA THR A 69 -16.68 8.68 31.24
C THR A 69 -16.81 7.39 32.05
N ALA A 70 -16.18 6.31 31.57
CA ALA A 70 -16.22 4.98 32.20
C ALA A 70 -15.12 4.75 33.25
N TRP A 71 -14.17 5.68 33.40
CA TRP A 71 -13.01 5.51 34.29
C TRP A 71 -13.40 5.51 35.76
N ARG A 72 -13.33 4.34 36.39
CA ARG A 72 -13.57 4.11 37.82
C ARG A 72 -12.56 3.08 38.33
N ALA A 73 -12.33 3.04 39.64
CA ALA A 73 -11.39 2.10 40.25
C ALA A 73 -11.68 0.63 39.84
N GLU A 74 -12.96 0.27 39.74
CA GLU A 74 -13.43 -1.07 39.40
C GLU A 74 -13.21 -1.45 37.92
N THR A 75 -13.22 -0.47 37.00
CA THR A 75 -13.13 -0.70 35.55
C THR A 75 -11.74 -0.39 34.99
N ARG A 76 -10.89 0.30 35.75
CA ARG A 76 -9.59 0.81 35.32
C ARG A 76 -8.67 -0.27 34.76
N ASP A 77 -8.56 -1.42 35.41
CA ASP A 77 -7.63 -2.46 34.98
C ASP A 77 -8.04 -3.05 33.62
N ALA A 78 -9.34 -3.20 33.38
CA ALA A 78 -9.86 -3.60 32.07
C ALA A 78 -9.63 -2.51 31.00
N LEU A 79 -9.85 -1.24 31.35
CA LEU A 79 -9.66 -0.11 30.44
C LEU A 79 -8.19 0.09 30.05
N THR A 80 -7.27 0.02 31.02
CA THR A 80 -5.82 0.12 30.77
C THR A 80 -5.30 -1.06 29.93
N THR A 81 -5.85 -2.26 30.14
CA THR A 81 -5.56 -3.44 29.31
C THR A 81 -6.07 -3.26 27.88
N SER A 82 -7.29 -2.74 27.71
CA SER A 82 -7.85 -2.42 26.39
C SER A 82 -7.04 -1.34 25.67
N ALA A 83 -6.61 -0.30 26.39
CA ALA A 83 -5.74 0.74 25.85
C ALA A 83 -4.41 0.17 25.34
N ARG A 84 -3.80 -0.76 26.08
CA ARG A 84 -2.60 -1.50 25.64
C ARG A 84 -2.87 -2.29 24.36
N GLY A 85 -3.99 -3.02 24.30
CA GLY A 85 -4.38 -3.76 23.09
C GLY A 85 -4.57 -2.88 21.86
N HIS A 86 -5.16 -1.69 22.01
CA HIS A 86 -5.25 -0.70 20.93
C HIS A 86 -3.86 -0.21 20.50
N SER A 87 -2.98 0.10 21.45
CA SER A 87 -1.61 0.55 21.18
C SER A 87 -0.80 -0.48 20.40
N GLU A 88 -0.80 -1.74 20.87
CA GLU A 88 -0.08 -2.85 20.23
C GLU A 88 -0.58 -3.10 18.80
N ARG A 89 -1.90 -3.11 18.62
CA ARG A 89 -2.53 -3.34 17.33
C ARG A 89 -2.21 -2.22 16.33
N LEU A 90 -2.35 -0.95 16.74
CA LEU A 90 -2.01 0.20 15.90
C LEU A 90 -0.52 0.22 15.56
N THR A 91 0.35 -0.16 16.49
CA THR A 91 1.80 -0.26 16.25
C THR A 91 2.10 -1.28 15.14
N GLY A 92 1.53 -2.48 15.24
CA GLY A 92 1.72 -3.52 14.21
C GLY A 92 1.16 -3.13 12.83
N GLU A 93 0.01 -2.44 12.80
CA GLU A 93 -0.55 -1.90 11.56
C GLU A 93 0.36 -0.83 10.94
N ILE A 94 0.90 0.09 11.74
CA ILE A 94 1.86 1.12 11.30
C ILE A 94 3.13 0.49 10.73
N GLU A 95 3.69 -0.51 11.40
CA GLU A 95 4.90 -1.22 10.94
C GLU A 95 4.65 -1.94 9.61
N THR A 96 3.53 -2.65 9.51
CA THR A 96 3.12 -3.35 8.28
C THR A 96 2.96 -2.38 7.11
N LEU A 97 2.23 -1.28 7.31
CA LEU A 97 2.00 -0.27 6.28
C LEU A 97 3.31 0.46 5.91
N THR A 98 4.18 0.72 6.88
CA THR A 98 5.50 1.32 6.63
C THR A 98 6.35 0.42 5.74
N ALA A 99 6.37 -0.89 6.02
CA ALA A 99 7.11 -1.87 5.23
C ALA A 99 6.54 -2.02 3.81
N GLN A 100 5.21 -2.12 3.68
CA GLN A 100 4.53 -2.18 2.38
C GLN A 100 4.83 -0.93 1.55
N LEU A 101 4.73 0.25 2.17
CA LEU A 101 5.01 1.50 1.48
C LEU A 101 6.47 1.59 1.04
N ALA A 102 7.41 1.21 1.90
CA ALA A 102 8.84 1.20 1.55
C ALA A 102 9.15 0.26 0.38
N ALA A 103 8.46 -0.89 0.29
CA ALA A 103 8.64 -1.86 -0.80
C ALA A 103 8.15 -1.32 -2.15
N ILE A 104 7.03 -0.59 -2.18
CA ILE A 104 6.46 -0.08 -3.44
C ILE A 104 7.04 1.28 -3.85
N LYS A 105 7.54 2.08 -2.89
CA LYS A 105 8.01 3.46 -3.11
C LYS A 105 8.94 3.65 -4.32
N PRO A 106 9.93 2.77 -4.60
CA PRO A 106 10.81 2.94 -5.77
C PRO A 106 10.11 2.85 -7.12
N ARG A 107 8.91 2.27 -7.15
CA ARG A 107 8.12 2.01 -8.36
C ARG A 107 6.99 3.01 -8.57
N LEU A 108 6.70 3.82 -7.55
CA LEU A 108 5.65 4.85 -7.61
C LEU A 108 6.03 5.96 -8.58
N SER A 109 5.02 6.53 -9.24
CA SER A 109 5.19 7.75 -10.01
C SER A 109 5.65 8.92 -9.11
N ILE A 110 6.36 9.88 -9.71
CA ILE A 110 6.84 11.08 -9.00
C ILE A 110 5.66 11.87 -8.42
N LYS A 111 4.54 11.96 -9.15
CA LYS A 111 3.30 12.62 -8.68
C LYS A 111 2.85 12.00 -7.36
N THR A 112 2.76 10.67 -7.32
CA THR A 112 2.34 9.93 -6.14
C THR A 112 3.33 10.09 -4.99
N VAL A 113 4.64 9.99 -5.24
CA VAL A 113 5.66 10.24 -4.21
C VAL A 113 5.52 11.65 -3.60
N ASN A 114 5.29 12.67 -4.42
CA ASN A 114 5.11 14.04 -3.95
C ASN A 114 3.85 14.19 -3.09
N GLU A 115 2.73 13.56 -3.49
CA GLU A 115 1.51 13.55 -2.67
C GLU A 115 1.75 12.90 -1.30
N LEU A 116 2.42 11.73 -1.28
CA LEU A 116 2.76 11.06 -0.04
C LEU A 116 3.66 11.92 0.86
N GLN A 117 4.66 12.59 0.29
CA GLN A 117 5.52 13.52 1.03
C GLN A 117 4.73 14.70 1.61
N SER A 118 3.81 15.27 0.83
CA SER A 118 2.97 16.38 1.28
C SER A 118 1.89 15.99 2.29
N ALA A 119 1.56 14.70 2.38
CA ALA A 119 0.69 14.12 3.40
C ALA A 119 1.46 13.64 4.64
N SER A 120 2.79 13.74 4.63
CA SER A 120 3.67 13.31 5.72
C SER A 120 4.12 14.50 6.56
N VAL A 121 4.35 14.26 7.85
CA VAL A 121 4.99 15.23 8.75
C VAL A 121 6.45 14.85 8.89
N ASN A 122 7.37 15.73 8.48
CA ASN A 122 8.81 15.46 8.47
C ASN A 122 9.21 14.15 7.75
N GLY A 123 8.48 13.80 6.68
CA GLY A 123 8.70 12.57 5.92
C GLY A 123 8.13 11.30 6.56
N ASP A 124 7.45 11.41 7.71
CA ASP A 124 6.71 10.33 8.33
C ASP A 124 5.20 10.47 8.06
N LEU A 125 4.67 9.53 7.28
CA LEU A 125 3.25 9.48 6.96
C LEU A 125 2.38 9.09 8.17
N PHE A 126 2.91 8.27 9.06
CA PHE A 126 2.16 7.77 10.22
C PHE A 126 2.54 8.50 11.51
N TRP A 127 3.09 9.72 11.41
CA TRP A 127 3.47 10.55 12.56
C TRP A 127 2.32 10.74 13.54
N SER A 128 1.15 11.15 13.06
CA SER A 128 -0.03 11.39 13.91
C SER A 128 -0.58 10.08 14.53
N PRO A 129 -0.74 8.98 13.77
CA PRO A 129 -1.03 7.68 14.37
C PRO A 129 -0.02 7.20 15.43
N ARG A 130 1.29 7.45 15.24
CA ARG A 130 2.31 7.14 16.26
C ARG A 130 2.13 7.98 17.52
N ASP A 131 1.70 9.24 17.39
CA ASP A 131 1.36 10.08 18.54
C ASP A 131 0.09 9.58 19.26
N MET A 132 -0.90 9.06 18.54
CA MET A 132 -2.04 8.37 19.15
C MET A 132 -1.61 7.13 19.93
N VAL A 133 -0.74 6.30 19.36
CA VAL A 133 -0.14 5.12 20.05
C VAL A 133 0.56 5.54 21.33
N ARG A 134 1.36 6.62 21.29
CA ARG A 134 2.02 7.18 22.48
C ARG A 134 1.00 7.57 23.55
N ASN A 135 -0.11 8.22 23.17
CA ASN A 135 -1.18 8.59 24.10
C ASN A 135 -1.90 7.35 24.69
N PHE A 136 -2.14 6.30 23.90
CA PHE A 136 -2.67 5.03 24.43
C PHE A 136 -1.70 4.34 25.38
N ASN A 137 -0.40 4.44 25.16
CA ASN A 137 0.60 3.93 26.10
C ASN A 137 0.55 4.67 27.44
N LEU A 138 0.41 6.01 27.43
CA LEU A 138 0.19 6.79 28.65
C LEU A 138 -1.08 6.34 29.38
N MET A 139 -2.19 6.22 28.65
CA MET A 139 -3.46 5.72 29.17
C MET A 139 -3.34 4.31 29.78
N SER A 140 -2.55 3.42 29.18
CA SER A 140 -2.36 2.04 29.66
C SER A 140 -1.61 1.95 31.00
N MET A 141 -0.92 3.02 31.39
CA MET A 141 -0.17 3.14 32.63
C MET A 141 -0.86 4.07 33.64
N ALA A 142 -1.89 4.80 33.20
CA ALA A 142 -2.54 5.82 33.99
C ALA A 142 -3.26 5.23 35.22
N GLN A 143 -3.05 5.87 36.37
CA GLN A 143 -3.77 5.60 37.61
C GLN A 143 -4.99 6.51 37.77
N LYS A 144 -4.90 7.73 37.23
CA LYS A 144 -5.95 8.76 37.27
C LYS A 144 -6.37 9.20 35.86
N VAL A 145 -7.56 9.80 35.75
CA VAL A 145 -8.12 10.25 34.47
C VAL A 145 -7.31 11.40 33.86
N ASP A 146 -6.75 12.28 34.68
CA ASP A 146 -6.02 13.47 34.24
C ASP A 146 -4.59 13.19 33.74
N GLU A 147 -4.12 11.94 33.86
CA GLU A 147 -2.82 11.50 33.35
C GLU A 147 -2.84 11.19 31.84
N TRP A 148 -4.03 11.24 31.21
CA TRP A 148 -4.21 11.03 29.78
C TRP A 148 -5.36 11.90 29.24
N SER A 149 -5.38 12.12 27.92
CA SER A 149 -6.36 13.00 27.29
C SER A 149 -6.96 12.38 26.03
N TYR A 150 -8.25 12.01 26.09
CA TYR A 150 -8.96 11.56 24.89
C TYR A 150 -9.06 12.65 23.82
N ARG A 151 -9.04 13.94 24.21
CA ARG A 151 -9.12 15.08 23.28
C ARG A 151 -7.89 15.13 22.38
N GLU A 152 -6.72 14.79 22.89
CA GLU A 152 -5.49 14.73 22.10
C GLU A 152 -5.58 13.61 21.06
N ILE A 153 -6.01 12.41 21.47
CA ILE A 153 -6.24 11.27 20.57
C ILE A 153 -7.24 11.64 19.47
N ARG A 154 -8.36 12.25 19.83
CA ARG A 154 -9.38 12.69 18.88
C ARG A 154 -8.85 13.75 17.92
N ASN A 155 -8.17 14.77 18.42
CA ASN A 155 -7.61 15.83 17.59
C ASN A 155 -6.56 15.29 16.62
N GLN A 156 -5.70 14.38 17.06
CA GLN A 156 -4.74 13.70 16.19
C GLN A 156 -5.46 12.93 15.08
N ASN A 157 -6.46 12.13 15.44
CA ASN A 157 -7.22 11.35 14.46
C ASN A 157 -7.96 12.24 13.46
N ASP A 158 -8.80 13.15 13.94
CA ASP A 158 -9.77 13.88 13.12
C ASP A 158 -9.11 14.99 12.30
N LEU A 159 -8.10 15.68 12.85
CA LEU A 159 -7.46 16.81 12.19
C LEU A 159 -6.26 16.42 11.32
N PHE A 160 -5.59 15.31 11.63
CA PHE A 160 -4.33 14.95 10.98
C PHE A 160 -4.36 13.55 10.36
N ALA A 161 -4.58 12.49 11.13
CA ALA A 161 -4.47 11.13 10.62
C ALA A 161 -5.49 10.83 9.51
N GLN A 162 -6.78 11.09 9.75
CA GLN A 162 -7.84 10.77 8.80
C GLN A 162 -7.71 11.56 7.49
N PRO A 163 -7.53 12.90 7.49
CA PRO A 163 -7.35 13.63 6.24
C PRO A 163 -6.13 13.20 5.44
N MET A 164 -4.99 12.94 6.10
CA MET A 164 -3.77 12.52 5.41
C MET A 164 -3.90 11.11 4.83
N LEU A 165 -4.51 10.17 5.56
CA LEU A 165 -4.76 8.81 5.06
C LEU A 165 -5.73 8.79 3.88
N VAL A 166 -6.74 9.67 3.87
CA VAL A 166 -7.62 9.84 2.71
C VAL A 166 -6.84 10.31 1.49
N ARG A 167 -5.96 11.32 1.65
CA ARG A 167 -5.11 11.81 0.55
C ARG A 167 -4.19 10.73 0.00
N VAL A 168 -3.54 9.96 0.89
CA VAL A 168 -2.70 8.83 0.49
C VAL A 168 -3.49 7.79 -0.28
N ARG A 169 -4.68 7.44 0.21
CA ARG A 169 -5.54 6.48 -0.49
C ARG A 169 -5.89 6.97 -1.88
N THR A 170 -6.29 8.23 -2.04
CA THR A 170 -6.58 8.80 -3.36
C THR A 170 -5.35 8.75 -4.28
N ALA A 171 -4.16 9.05 -3.76
CA ALA A 171 -2.93 8.93 -4.53
C ALA A 171 -2.61 7.46 -4.93
N MET A 172 -2.90 6.48 -4.07
CA MET A 172 -2.74 5.06 -4.39
C MET A 172 -3.76 4.58 -5.43
N ASP A 173 -5.01 5.05 -5.35
CA ASP A 173 -6.04 4.72 -6.33
C ASP A 173 -5.68 5.32 -7.71
N ASP A 174 -5.18 6.55 -7.77
CA ASP A 174 -4.62 7.16 -8.99
C ASP A 174 -3.46 6.33 -9.56
N GLU A 175 -2.51 5.91 -8.71
CA GLU A 175 -1.37 5.10 -9.12
C GLU A 175 -1.80 3.74 -9.67
N ARG A 176 -2.81 3.11 -9.05
CA ARG A 176 -3.42 1.87 -9.55
C ARG A 176 -3.97 2.06 -10.96
N HIS A 177 -4.68 3.17 -11.21
CA HIS A 177 -5.21 3.46 -12.54
C HIS A 177 -4.10 3.66 -13.59
N LEU A 178 -2.97 4.25 -13.22
CA LEU A 178 -1.79 4.35 -14.09
C LEU A 178 -1.21 2.97 -14.42
N ALA A 179 -1.13 2.08 -13.44
CA ALA A 179 -0.68 0.70 -13.65
C ALA A 179 -1.62 -0.07 -14.60
N ASP A 180 -2.93 0.09 -14.43
CA ASP A 180 -3.94 -0.52 -15.31
C ASP A 180 -3.81 -0.01 -16.75
N ALA A 181 -3.68 1.30 -16.96
CA ALA A 181 -3.45 1.88 -18.28
C ALA A 181 -2.14 1.43 -18.93
N SER A 182 -1.09 1.19 -18.13
CA SER A 182 0.17 0.61 -18.62
C SER A 182 -0.02 -0.83 -19.09
N SER A 183 -0.79 -1.64 -18.36
CA SER A 183 -1.10 -3.02 -18.75
C SER A 183 -1.85 -3.04 -20.09
N ASP A 184 -2.87 -2.20 -20.25
CA ASP A 184 -3.66 -2.14 -21.50
C ASP A 184 -2.79 -1.74 -22.69
N ARG A 185 -1.90 -0.76 -22.51
CA ARG A 185 -0.92 -0.38 -23.55
C ARG A 185 0.01 -1.53 -23.91
N LEU A 186 0.52 -2.27 -22.92
CA LEU A 186 1.37 -3.44 -23.17
C LEU A 186 0.63 -4.52 -23.97
N LEU A 187 -0.65 -4.76 -23.67
CA LEU A 187 -1.47 -5.71 -24.41
C LEU A 187 -1.76 -5.26 -25.85
N LEU A 188 -1.98 -3.96 -26.07
CA LEU A 188 -2.12 -3.39 -27.42
C LEU A 188 -0.83 -3.55 -28.23
N TRP A 189 0.32 -3.21 -27.65
CA TRP A 189 1.62 -3.41 -28.30
C TRP A 189 1.91 -4.89 -28.57
N ALA A 190 1.63 -5.76 -27.61
CA ALA A 190 1.75 -7.20 -27.76
C ALA A 190 0.91 -7.70 -28.93
N SER A 191 -0.35 -7.29 -29.00
CA SER A 191 -1.25 -7.64 -30.11
C SER A 191 -0.69 -7.16 -31.44
N GLY A 192 -0.22 -5.91 -31.52
CA GLY A 192 0.40 -5.36 -32.73
C GLY A 192 1.65 -6.12 -33.18
N ILE A 193 2.54 -6.49 -32.24
CA ILE A 193 3.74 -7.28 -32.53
C ILE A 193 3.35 -8.68 -33.05
N LEU A 194 2.36 -9.32 -32.44
CA LEU A 194 1.90 -10.66 -32.83
C LEU A 194 1.20 -10.66 -34.20
N PHE A 195 0.53 -9.57 -34.59
CA PHE A 195 -0.06 -9.44 -35.94
C PHE A 195 0.97 -9.02 -37.01
N ALA A 196 2.10 -8.43 -36.62
CA ALA A 196 3.15 -7.99 -37.52
C ALA A 196 4.30 -9.00 -37.72
N ALA A 197 4.38 -10.01 -36.85
CA ALA A 197 5.36 -11.10 -36.89
C ALA A 197 4.87 -12.31 -37.70
#